data_AF-A0AAW7YZT2-F1
#
_entry.id   AF-A0AAW7YZT2-F1
#
_cell.length_a   1.000
_cell.length_b   1.000
_cell.length_c   1.000
_cell.angle_alpha   90.00
_cell.angle_beta   90.00
_cell.angle_gamma   90.00
#
_symmetry.space_group_name_H-M   'P 1'
#
loop_
_entity.id
_entity.type
_entity.pdbx_description
1 polymer ?
#
loop_
_entity_poly.entity_id
_entity_poly.type
_entity_poly.pdbx_seq_one_letter_code
_entity_poly.pdbx_strand_id
1 'polypeptide(L)'
;MTSEAIFVTIFASLISGLFGVLISFKFYERLEKRKLRIETAKKLIGGRFNLASNEFNIAMNEIFVVYADCPEVMTAMTNFWEILQVPREQRSDKVVNDKLLALLKTVCSNSGITHSKDINDDFFLRTFNGNGNPVSSKHGV
;
A
#
# COMPACT_ATOMS: atom_id res chain seq x y z
N MET A 1 -5.47 -23.55 -52.40
CA MET A 1 -4.92 -23.70 -51.03
C MET A 1 -4.80 -25.18 -50.74
N THR A 2 -3.66 -25.63 -50.22
CA THR A 2 -3.47 -27.04 -49.85
C THR A 2 -4.16 -27.32 -48.50
N SER A 3 -4.65 -28.54 -48.30
CA SER A 3 -5.31 -28.96 -47.06
C SER A 3 -4.43 -28.75 -45.81
N GLU A 4 -3.11 -28.86 -45.99
CA GLU A 4 -2.10 -28.56 -44.97
C GLU A 4 -2.15 -27.10 -44.51
N ALA A 5 -2.26 -26.15 -45.44
CA ALA A 5 -2.33 -24.72 -45.10
C ALA A 5 -3.60 -24.37 -44.31
N ILE A 6 -4.72 -25.04 -44.62
CA ILE A 6 -5.98 -24.88 -43.87
C ILE A 6 -5.80 -25.39 -42.43
N PHE A 7 -5.24 -26.59 -42.25
CA PHE A 7 -5.01 -27.18 -40.93
C PHE A 7 -4.06 -26.32 -40.08
N VAL A 8 -2.95 -25.85 -40.65
CA VAL A 8 -2.00 -24.96 -39.96
C VAL A 8 -2.67 -23.66 -39.53
N THR A 9 -3.53 -23.07 -40.39
CA THR A 9 -4.23 -21.82 -40.08
C THR A 9 -5.22 -22.00 -38.92
N ILE A 10 -5.99 -23.10 -38.93
CA ILE A 10 -6.93 -23.42 -37.84
C ILE A 10 -6.18 -23.68 -36.53
N PHE A 11 -5.06 -24.41 -36.59
CA PHE A 11 -4.27 -24.71 -35.41
C PHE A 11 -3.59 -23.45 -34.84
N ALA A 12 -3.07 -22.59 -35.72
CA ALA A 12 -2.47 -21.32 -35.34
C ALA A 12 -3.48 -20.35 -34.71
N SER A 13 -4.73 -20.30 -35.21
CA SER A 13 -5.77 -19.44 -34.64
C SER A 13 -6.27 -19.94 -33.28
N LEU A 14 -6.29 -21.25 -33.06
CA LEU A 14 -6.59 -21.84 -31.74
C LEU A 14 -5.49 -21.53 -30.72
N ILE A 15 -4.23 -21.71 -31.11
CA ILE A 15 -3.08 -21.43 -30.23
C ILE A 15 -3.01 -19.94 -29.87
N SER A 16 -3.23 -19.04 -30.84
CA SER A 16 -3.19 -17.60 -30.57
C SER A 16 -4.29 -17.16 -29.60
N GLY A 17 -5.50 -17.74 -29.72
CA GLY A 17 -6.58 -17.54 -28.76
C GLY A 17 -6.20 -18.00 -27.35
N LEU A 18 -5.59 -19.17 -27.22
CA LEU A 18 -5.15 -19.70 -25.92
C LEU A 18 -4.07 -18.83 -25.26
N PHE A 19 -3.08 -18.36 -26.03
CA PHE A 19 -2.08 -17.42 -25.52
C PHE A 19 -2.71 -16.10 -25.06
N GLY A 20 -3.70 -15.58 -25.80
CA GLY A 20 -4.44 -14.39 -25.40
C GLY A 20 -5.12 -14.54 -24.04
N VAL A 21 -5.74 -15.69 -23.79
CA VAL A 21 -6.41 -15.98 -22.50
C VAL A 21 -5.39 -16.06 -21.36
N LEU A 22 -4.27 -16.76 -21.55
CA LEU A 22 -3.24 -16.91 -20.51
C LEU A 22 -2.60 -15.57 -20.12
N ILE A 23 -2.29 -14.73 -21.12
CA ILE A 23 -1.73 -13.40 -20.88
C ILE A 23 -2.75 -12.52 -20.14
N SER A 24 -4.01 -12.55 -20.57
CA SER A 24 -5.09 -11.78 -19.95
C SER A 24 -5.30 -12.21 -18.50
N PHE A 25 -5.35 -13.51 -18.23
CA PHE A 25 -5.50 -14.06 -16.88
C PHE A 25 -4.43 -13.52 -15.92
N LYS A 26 -3.16 -13.60 -16.30
CA LYS A 26 -2.03 -13.10 -15.50
C LYS A 26 -2.08 -11.57 -15.32
N PHE A 27 -2.56 -10.84 -16.31
CA PHE A 27 -2.75 -9.39 -16.22
C PHE A 27 -3.86 -9.03 -15.23
N TYR A 28 -5.02 -9.70 -15.31
CA TYR A 28 -6.15 -9.47 -14.40
C TYR A 28 -5.80 -9.81 -12.95
N GLU A 29 -5.12 -10.93 -12.70
CA GLU A 29 -4.68 -11.29 -11.35
C GLU A 29 -3.79 -10.19 -10.72
N ARG A 30 -2.89 -9.62 -11.51
CA ARG A 30 -2.04 -8.50 -11.07
C ARG A 30 -2.86 -7.23 -10.80
N LEU A 31 -3.85 -6.95 -11.63
CA LEU A 31 -4.73 -5.79 -11.43
C LEU A 31 -5.59 -5.92 -10.18
N GLU A 32 -6.15 -7.10 -9.90
CA GLU A 32 -6.95 -7.35 -8.70
C GLU A 32 -6.11 -7.20 -7.44
N LYS A 33 -4.91 -7.79 -7.41
CA LYS A 33 -3.96 -7.61 -6.31
C LYS A 33 -3.60 -6.14 -6.10
N ARG A 34 -3.33 -5.40 -7.18
CA ARG A 34 -3.05 -3.95 -7.10
C ARG A 34 -4.26 -3.17 -6.58
N LYS A 35 -5.47 -3.52 -7.01
CA LYS A 35 -6.71 -2.87 -6.55
C LYS A 35 -6.89 -3.04 -5.05
N LEU A 36 -6.73 -4.26 -4.53
CA LEU A 36 -6.79 -4.53 -3.09
C LEU A 36 -5.76 -3.69 -2.32
N ARG A 37 -4.49 -3.68 -2.76
CA ARG A 37 -3.44 -2.84 -2.15
C ARG A 37 -3.78 -1.35 -2.13
N ILE A 38 -4.36 -0.82 -3.21
CA ILE A 38 -4.78 0.60 -3.25
C ILE A 38 -5.92 0.85 -2.28
N GLU A 39 -6.90 -0.05 -2.18
CA GLU A 39 -8.01 0.07 -1.24
C GLU A 39 -7.53 0.02 0.22
N THR A 40 -6.67 -0.94 0.57
CA THR A 40 -6.06 -1.03 1.90
C THR A 40 -5.25 0.22 2.23
N ALA A 41 -4.42 0.70 1.30
CA ALA A 41 -3.64 1.93 1.48
C ALA A 41 -4.53 3.15 1.72
N LYS A 42 -5.63 3.30 0.96
CA LYS A 42 -6.60 4.39 1.16
C LYS A 42 -7.25 4.33 2.55
N LYS A 43 -7.66 3.15 3.02
CA LYS A 43 -8.23 2.97 4.37
C LYS A 43 -7.21 3.33 5.44
N LEU A 44 -5.98 2.84 5.31
CA LEU A 44 -4.89 3.09 6.25
C LEU A 44 -4.59 4.59 6.35
N ILE A 45 -4.43 5.26 5.21
CA ILE A 45 -4.21 6.71 5.17
C ILE A 45 -5.42 7.43 5.78
N GLY A 46 -6.65 7.04 5.44
CA GLY A 46 -7.85 7.67 5.99
C GLY A 46 -7.94 7.59 7.52
N GLY A 47 -7.59 6.45 8.11
CA GLY A 47 -7.66 6.20 9.55
C GLY A 47 -6.45 6.64 10.38
N ARG A 48 -5.35 7.07 9.74
CA ARG A 48 -4.04 7.31 10.39
C ARG A 48 -4.03 8.29 11.57
N PHE A 49 -5.03 9.16 11.67
CA PHE A 49 -5.09 10.22 12.69
C PHE A 49 -5.59 9.74 14.05
N ASN A 50 -6.26 8.59 14.09
CA ASN A 50 -6.68 7.96 15.33
C ASN A 50 -6.23 6.50 15.30
N LEU A 51 -5.07 6.23 15.90
CA LEU A 51 -4.49 4.89 15.97
C LEU A 51 -5.33 3.90 16.79
N ALA A 52 -6.25 4.40 17.62
CA ALA A 52 -7.20 3.58 18.38
C ALA A 52 -8.54 3.40 17.65
N SER A 53 -8.72 3.99 16.48
CA SER A 53 -9.95 3.84 15.70
C SER A 53 -10.12 2.43 15.17
N ASN A 54 -11.38 2.01 15.02
CA ASN A 54 -11.70 0.72 14.45
C ASN A 54 -11.24 0.65 12.98
N GLU A 55 -11.37 1.76 12.24
CA GLU A 55 -10.96 1.90 10.85
C GLU A 55 -9.46 1.67 10.67
N PHE A 56 -8.64 2.24 11.55
CA PHE A 56 -7.19 2.03 11.53
C PHE A 56 -6.83 0.58 11.86
N ASN A 57 -7.45 0.00 12.89
CA ASN A 57 -7.20 -1.39 13.28
C ASN A 57 -7.59 -2.38 12.17
N ILE A 58 -8.74 -2.17 11.52
CA ILE A 58 -9.17 -2.97 10.35
C ILE A 58 -8.14 -2.85 9.23
N ALA A 59 -7.70 -1.63 8.90
CA ALA A 59 -6.72 -1.41 7.85
C ALA A 59 -5.38 -2.10 8.18
N MET A 60 -4.90 -2.00 9.42
CA MET A 60 -3.68 -2.67 9.88
C MET A 60 -3.77 -4.19 9.78
N ASN A 61 -4.91 -4.77 10.18
CA ASN A 61 -5.14 -6.21 10.07
C ASN A 61 -5.28 -6.68 8.61
N GLU A 62 -5.67 -5.79 7.69
CA GLU A 62 -5.73 -6.11 6.27
C GLU A 62 -4.32 -6.15 5.63
N ILE A 63 -3.36 -5.36 6.15
CA ILE A 63 -2.00 -5.25 5.59
C ILE A 63 -1.28 -6.59 5.52
N PHE A 64 -1.29 -7.40 6.59
CA PHE A 64 -0.52 -8.65 6.61
C PHE A 64 -1.02 -9.69 5.59
N VAL A 65 -2.30 -9.61 5.22
CA VAL A 65 -2.90 -10.48 4.19
C VAL A 65 -2.61 -9.93 2.80
N VAL A 66 -2.86 -8.65 2.57
CA VAL A 66 -2.78 -8.01 1.25
C VAL A 66 -1.33 -7.80 0.77
N TYR A 67 -0.39 -7.68 1.71
CA TYR A 67 1.05 -7.48 1.44
C TYR A 67 1.91 -8.65 1.92
N ALA A 68 1.34 -9.84 2.08
CA ALA A 68 2.08 -11.04 2.51
C ALA A 68 3.29 -11.35 1.61
N ASP A 69 3.21 -11.00 0.32
CA ASP A 69 4.28 -11.16 -0.68
C ASP A 69 5.25 -9.96 -0.75
N CYS A 70 5.14 -8.99 0.15
CA CYS A 70 5.95 -7.78 0.19
C CYS A 70 6.74 -7.67 1.52
N PRO A 71 7.99 -8.17 1.56
CA PRO A 71 8.81 -8.17 2.78
C PRO A 71 9.06 -6.78 3.36
N GLU A 72 9.16 -5.75 2.51
CA GLU A 72 9.38 -4.36 2.92
C GLU A 72 8.21 -3.84 3.76
N VAL A 73 6.97 -4.10 3.32
CA VAL A 73 5.77 -3.69 4.04
C VAL A 73 5.64 -4.47 5.35
N MET A 74 5.90 -5.79 5.34
CA MET A 74 5.88 -6.60 6.56
C MET A 74 6.90 -6.11 7.59
N THR A 75 8.11 -5.76 7.14
CA THR A 75 9.16 -5.22 8.02
C THR A 75 8.74 -3.87 8.61
N ALA A 76 8.18 -2.97 7.80
CA ALA A 76 7.68 -1.68 8.29
C ALA A 76 6.52 -1.85 9.28
N MET A 77 5.61 -2.81 9.03
CA MET A 77 4.49 -3.13 9.90
C MET A 77 4.97 -3.66 11.25
N THR A 78 5.92 -4.60 11.26
CA THR A 78 6.50 -5.15 12.50
C THR A 78 7.21 -4.07 13.31
N ASN A 79 8.03 -3.23 12.66
CA ASN A 79 8.71 -2.12 13.34
C ASN A 79 7.72 -1.14 14.01
N PHE A 80 6.57 -0.90 13.39
CA PHE A 80 5.53 -0.05 13.96
C PHE A 80 4.77 -0.77 15.08
N TRP A 81 4.48 -2.06 14.93
CA TRP A 81 3.85 -2.87 15.96
C TRP A 81 4.69 -2.92 17.25
N GLU A 82 6.00 -3.16 17.13
CA GLU A 82 6.92 -3.24 18.27
C GLU A 82 6.96 -1.95 19.09
N ILE A 83 7.02 -0.78 18.44
CA ILE A 83 7.00 0.50 19.18
C ILE A 83 5.66 0.74 19.88
N LEU A 84 4.56 0.20 19.35
CA LEU A 84 3.25 0.23 19.99
C LEU A 84 3.13 -0.74 21.18
N GLN A 85 4.04 -1.69 21.37
CA GLN A 85 4.07 -2.56 22.56
C GLN A 85 4.84 -1.93 23.73
N VAL A 86 5.72 -0.96 23.47
CA VAL A 86 6.49 -0.27 24.53
C VAL A 86 5.54 0.52 25.44
N PRO A 87 5.64 0.42 26.79
CA PRO A 87 4.80 1.21 27.70
C PRO A 87 4.82 2.70 27.37
N ARG A 88 3.66 3.38 27.47
CA ARG A 88 3.53 4.80 27.08
C ARG A 88 4.55 5.72 27.76
N GLU A 89 4.89 5.44 29.01
CA GLU A 89 5.87 6.20 29.80
C GLU A 89 7.30 6.14 29.24
N GLN A 90 7.62 5.11 28.48
CA GLN A 90 8.95 4.87 27.89
C GLN A 90 8.95 5.10 26.38
N ARG A 91 7.80 5.50 25.82
CA ARG A 91 7.58 5.64 24.38
C ARG A 91 7.80 7.09 23.96
N SER A 92 8.61 7.29 22.93
CA SER A 92 8.77 8.61 22.31
C SER A 92 7.77 8.79 21.17
N ASP A 93 6.92 9.82 21.25
CA ASP A 93 5.96 10.17 20.20
C ASP A 93 6.64 10.42 18.84
N LYS A 94 7.86 10.96 18.86
CA LYS A 94 8.67 11.13 17.65
C LYS A 94 8.97 9.78 17.00
N VAL A 95 9.41 8.79 17.79
CA VAL A 95 9.74 7.46 17.26
C VAL A 95 8.49 6.75 16.73
N VAL A 96 7.34 6.91 17.40
CA VAL A 96 6.06 6.39 16.91
C VAL A 96 5.70 7.00 15.56
N ASN A 97 5.79 8.33 15.44
CA ASN A 97 5.49 9.05 14.21
C ASN A 97 6.45 8.68 13.08
N ASP A 98 7.74 8.54 13.36
CA ASP A 98 8.74 8.12 12.37
C ASP A 98 8.44 6.70 11.83
N LYS A 99 8.07 5.76 12.72
CA LYS A 99 7.71 4.39 12.33
C LYS A 99 6.37 4.33 11.58
N LEU A 100 5.38 5.11 12.01
CA LEU A 100 4.10 5.25 11.30
C LEU A 100 4.31 5.81 9.89
N LEU A 101 5.11 6.88 9.77
CA LEU A 101 5.44 7.51 8.51
C LEU A 101 6.15 6.53 7.55
N ALA A 102 7.11 5.77 8.07
CA ALA A 102 7.79 4.73 7.31
C ALA A 102 6.79 3.68 6.79
N LEU A 103 5.88 3.19 7.65
CA LEU A 103 4.84 2.25 7.24
C LEU A 103 3.94 2.83 6.14
N LEU A 104 3.42 4.05 6.34
CA LEU A 104 2.55 4.72 5.38
C LEU A 104 3.23 4.88 4.01
N LYS A 105 4.48 5.36 3.98
CA LYS A 105 5.25 5.53 2.74
C LYS A 105 5.50 4.19 2.04
N THR A 106 5.89 3.16 2.79
CA THR A 106 6.19 1.84 2.23
C THR A 106 4.93 1.17 1.66
N VAL A 107 3.79 1.27 2.35
CA VAL A 107 2.49 0.78 1.88
C VAL A 107 2.09 1.47 0.57
N CYS A 108 2.18 2.80 0.51
CA CYS A 108 1.82 3.54 -0.70
C CYS A 108 2.71 3.19 -1.90
N SER A 109 4.03 3.16 -1.69
CA SER A 109 4.99 2.79 -2.73
C SER A 109 4.68 1.42 -3.31
N ASN A 110 4.39 0.45 -2.45
CA ASN A 110 4.07 -0.93 -2.83
C ASN A 110 2.63 -1.13 -3.36
N SER A 111 1.76 -0.13 -3.22
CA SER A 111 0.46 -0.05 -3.92
C SER A 111 0.56 0.55 -5.32
N GLY A 112 1.73 1.07 -5.71
CA GLY A 112 1.88 1.88 -6.91
C GLY A 112 1.18 3.23 -6.80
N ILE A 113 1.09 3.78 -5.57
CA ILE A 113 0.71 5.17 -5.31
C ILE A 113 2.02 5.96 -5.22
N THR A 114 2.40 6.58 -6.33
CA THR A 114 3.62 7.39 -6.38
C THR A 114 3.39 8.70 -5.63
N HIS A 115 4.15 8.93 -4.58
CA HIS A 115 4.25 10.24 -3.95
C HIS A 115 5.29 11.08 -4.71
N SER A 116 5.00 12.35 -4.98
CA SER A 116 6.06 13.27 -5.41
C SER A 116 7.06 13.43 -4.27
N LYS A 117 8.35 13.51 -4.61
CA LYS A 117 9.44 13.69 -3.64
C LYS A 117 9.28 14.96 -2.79
N ASP A 118 8.43 15.88 -3.24
CA ASP A 118 8.19 17.20 -2.66
C ASP A 118 7.01 17.23 -1.67
N ILE A 119 6.38 16.09 -1.35
CA ILE A 119 5.31 16.03 -0.34
C ILE A 119 5.91 16.15 1.05
N ASN A 120 5.46 17.14 1.82
CA ASN A 120 5.84 17.30 3.22
C ASN A 120 5.32 16.12 4.07
N ASP A 121 6.22 15.52 4.85
CA ASP A 121 5.93 14.41 5.76
C ASP A 121 4.86 14.76 6.81
N ASP A 122 4.73 16.04 7.17
CA ASP A 122 3.65 16.52 8.06
C ASP A 122 2.26 16.22 7.49
N PHE A 123 2.08 16.11 6.17
CA PHE A 123 0.78 15.75 5.59
C PHE A 123 0.37 14.31 5.89
N PHE A 124 1.32 13.42 6.16
CA PHE A 124 1.01 12.06 6.59
C PHE A 124 0.61 12.00 8.07
N LEU A 125 1.08 12.92 8.88
CA LEU A 125 0.87 12.87 10.34
C LEU A 125 -0.27 13.79 10.80
N ARG A 126 -0.63 14.81 10.02
CA ARG A 126 -1.60 15.85 10.42
C ARG A 126 -2.84 15.89 9.53
N THR A 127 -3.99 16.15 10.15
CA THR A 127 -5.26 16.34 9.44
C THR A 127 -5.31 17.69 8.75
N PHE A 128 -5.95 17.79 7.59
CA PHE A 128 -6.36 19.07 6.98
C PHE A 128 -7.59 19.66 7.69
N ASN A 129 -7.55 19.72 9.02
CA ASN A 129 -8.57 20.36 9.84
C ASN A 129 -8.10 21.80 10.11
N GLY A 130 -8.86 22.79 9.60
CA GLY A 130 -8.61 24.21 9.83
C GLY A 130 -8.84 24.68 11.28
N ASN A 131 -9.33 23.81 12.16
CA ASN A 131 -9.53 24.10 13.59
C ASN A 131 -8.21 23.92 14.36
N GLY A 132 -7.22 24.74 14.03
CA GLY A 132 -6.24 25.28 14.99
C GLY A 132 -5.46 24.32 15.90
N ASN A 133 -4.96 23.17 15.43
CA ASN A 133 -3.84 22.54 16.13
C ASN A 133 -2.57 23.36 15.82
N PRO A 134 -1.92 23.99 16.82
CA PRO A 134 -0.85 24.93 16.57
C PRO A 134 0.31 24.26 15.83
N VAL A 135 0.79 24.94 14.80
CA VAL A 135 2.06 24.68 14.14
C VAL A 135 3.14 24.72 15.23
N SER A 136 3.74 23.57 15.58
CA SER A 136 5.01 23.59 16.29
C SER A 136 6.05 24.15 15.33
N SER A 137 6.20 25.47 15.31
CA SER A 137 7.30 26.17 14.67
C SER A 137 8.55 25.87 15.48
N LYS A 138 9.22 24.77 15.14
CA LYS A 138 10.64 24.63 15.44
C LYS A 138 11.39 24.22 14.19
N HIS A 139 11.53 25.19 13.28
CA HIS A 139 12.75 25.36 12.49
C HIS A 139 13.15 26.82 12.63
N GLY A 140 14.23 27.05 13.38
CA GLY A 140 14.78 28.34 13.73
C GLY A 140 15.77 28.19 14.87
N VAL A 141 16.92 27.58 14.60
CA VAL A 141 18.27 28.19 14.52
C VAL A 141 19.15 27.22 13.73
#